data_AF-A0A195CSS5-F1
#
_entry.id   AF-A0A195CSS5-F1
#
_cell.length_a   1.000
_cell.length_b   1.000
_cell.length_c   1.000
_cell.angle_alpha   90.00
_cell.angle_beta   90.00
_cell.angle_gamma   90.00
#
_symmetry.space_group_name_H-M   'P 1'
#
loop_
_entity.id
_entity.type
_entity.pdbx_description
1 polymer ?
#
loop_
_entity_poly.entity_id
_entity_poly.type
_entity_poly.pdbx_seq_one_letter_code
_entity_poly.pdbx_strand_id
1 'polypeptide(L)'
;MRKKRSLFNATDFQTLMYPCFIFCRILGLFPYKVNNSTFETSKPCYILSITITCIFCVCDLILLTYNQNFTKINFETATMSIEAYYFYALSAFLSIVTLFLSNPRMRLLQTIMDISSRLSPKSYKKLSRLIHTKDIFGSIYLMSVMSIFVYITRTDILNVIFSTYATLSSFQMDMLYINCVCVLKACFKDINNNLQHMQEFIINSELRTPVVLYYKQRNSFLIMKLKILKKQHMMISNAVQILNTIFWVQLLASMTITFCQINLELYYLIQWHDGLVISLNGQISEIIILSIIYYIVKLALTVWACETGKNQAQEIRTTIHDVLNRTRDEQIKEELQSFSLQMLHCKNTFSAKGFNVDATFLATVSNRSFPLIIEIYLVCNYFILLSDGGYNYYIYINFVTILYHVSFLR
;
A
#
# COMPACT_ATOMS: atom_id res chain seq x y z
N MET A 1 -1.18 -31.26 12.89
CA MET A 1 -1.76 -30.47 14.00
C MET A 1 -2.52 -29.27 13.44
N ARG A 2 -3.86 -29.22 13.57
CA ARG A 2 -4.67 -28.03 13.24
C ARG A 2 -4.34 -26.93 14.27
N LYS A 3 -3.46 -25.98 13.93
CA LYS A 3 -3.29 -24.75 14.74
C LYS A 3 -4.65 -24.07 14.86
N LYS A 4 -5.14 -23.96 16.11
CA LYS A 4 -6.42 -23.34 16.46
C LYS A 4 -6.45 -21.92 15.85
N ARG A 5 -7.33 -21.69 14.88
CA ARG A 5 -7.50 -20.39 14.21
C ARG A 5 -8.07 -19.40 15.23
N SER A 6 -7.21 -18.63 15.88
CA SER A 6 -7.66 -17.60 16.82
C SER A 6 -7.55 -16.24 16.14
N LEU A 7 -8.68 -15.76 15.65
CA LEU A 7 -8.84 -14.38 15.21
C LEU A 7 -8.35 -13.44 16.35
N PHE A 8 -7.56 -12.42 16.02
CA PHE A 8 -6.94 -11.47 16.98
C PHE A 8 -5.91 -12.05 17.97
N ASN A 9 -5.57 -13.34 17.89
CA ASN A 9 -4.49 -13.94 18.68
C ASN A 9 -3.57 -14.78 17.79
N ALA A 10 -3.04 -14.18 16.73
CA ALA A 10 -2.03 -14.84 15.92
C ALA A 10 -0.75 -15.09 16.73
N THR A 11 -0.10 -16.22 16.47
CA THR A 11 1.17 -16.60 17.12
C THR A 11 2.31 -16.77 16.12
N ASP A 12 2.01 -16.71 14.83
CA ASP A 12 2.97 -16.81 13.73
C ASP A 12 2.48 -16.01 12.51
N PHE A 13 3.33 -15.89 11.49
CA PHE A 13 3.02 -15.16 10.27
C PHE A 13 1.81 -15.73 9.52
N GLN A 14 1.67 -17.06 9.46
CA GLN A 14 0.59 -17.69 8.70
C GLN A 14 -0.78 -17.39 9.33
N THR A 15 -0.90 -17.50 10.65
CA THR A 15 -2.11 -17.17 11.40
C THR A 15 -2.43 -15.68 11.37
N LEU A 16 -1.40 -14.82 11.29
CA LEU A 16 -1.53 -13.38 11.16
C LEU A 16 -2.09 -12.97 9.79
N MET A 17 -1.58 -13.56 8.72
CA MET A 17 -1.97 -13.22 7.34
C MET A 17 -3.22 -13.97 6.88
N TYR A 18 -3.71 -14.92 7.68
CA TYR A 18 -4.79 -15.83 7.31
C TYR A 18 -6.07 -15.14 6.81
N PRO A 19 -6.60 -14.08 7.44
CA PRO A 19 -7.79 -13.39 6.94
C PRO A 19 -7.59 -12.83 5.52
N CYS A 20 -6.50 -12.08 5.31
CA CYS A 20 -6.14 -11.52 4.02
C CYS A 20 -5.94 -12.60 2.95
N PHE A 21 -5.27 -13.72 3.29
CA PHE A 21 -5.05 -14.82 2.37
C PHE A 21 -6.34 -15.53 1.96
N ILE A 22 -7.34 -15.64 2.84
CA ILE A 22 -8.65 -16.18 2.47
C ILE A 22 -9.33 -15.27 1.45
N PHE A 23 -9.42 -13.97 1.71
CA PHE A 23 -10.06 -13.02 0.80
C PHE A 23 -9.36 -13.01 -0.56
N CYS A 24 -8.02 -12.95 -0.57
CA CYS A 24 -7.24 -13.04 -1.80
C CYS A 24 -7.48 -14.37 -2.54
N ARG A 25 -7.65 -15.49 -1.82
CA ARG A 25 -7.91 -16.79 -2.45
C ARG A 25 -9.29 -16.87 -3.08
N ILE A 26 -10.32 -16.31 -2.44
CA ILE A 26 -11.68 -16.23 -2.98
C ILE A 26 -11.69 -15.41 -4.27
N LEU A 27 -10.95 -14.29 -4.31
CA LEU A 27 -10.84 -13.42 -5.49
C LEU A 27 -9.89 -13.93 -6.58
N GLY A 28 -9.24 -15.08 -6.38
CA GLY A 28 -8.25 -15.60 -7.34
C GLY A 28 -6.92 -14.85 -7.35
N LEU A 29 -6.59 -14.06 -6.32
CA LEU A 29 -5.35 -13.29 -6.22
C LEU A 29 -4.22 -14.05 -5.53
N PHE A 30 -4.51 -15.21 -4.93
CA PHE A 30 -3.57 -16.00 -4.13
C PHE A 30 -3.42 -17.44 -4.65
N PRO A 31 -2.61 -17.68 -5.71
CA PRO A 31 -2.48 -18.99 -6.33
C PRO A 31 -1.54 -19.97 -5.59
N TYR A 32 -1.35 -19.79 -4.29
CA TYR A 32 -0.40 -20.58 -3.48
C TYR A 32 -1.10 -21.46 -2.44
N LYS A 33 -0.42 -22.54 -2.04
CA LYS A 33 -0.73 -23.35 -0.87
C LYS A 33 0.37 -23.15 0.17
N VAL A 34 0.00 -23.32 1.43
CA VAL A 34 0.96 -23.28 2.56
C VAL A 34 1.05 -24.67 3.14
N ASN A 35 2.18 -25.33 2.94
CA ASN A 35 2.48 -26.67 3.43
C ASN A 35 3.64 -26.56 4.43
N ASN A 36 3.52 -27.05 5.66
CA ASN A 36 4.63 -27.07 6.63
C ASN A 36 5.44 -25.75 6.78
N SER A 37 4.80 -24.58 6.66
CA SER A 37 5.46 -23.26 6.68
C SER A 37 6.33 -22.96 5.44
N THR A 38 6.02 -23.56 4.30
CA THR A 38 6.53 -23.18 2.98
C THR A 38 5.38 -22.79 2.05
N PHE A 39 5.58 -21.73 1.25
CA PHE A 39 4.68 -21.36 0.18
C PHE A 39 5.01 -22.16 -1.08
N GLU A 40 4.01 -22.89 -1.58
CA GLU A 40 4.13 -23.71 -2.78
C GLU A 40 3.11 -23.28 -3.83
N THR A 41 3.52 -23.29 -5.09
CA THR A 41 2.60 -23.05 -6.19
C THR A 41 1.53 -24.13 -6.24
N SER A 42 0.28 -23.72 -6.41
CA SER A 42 -0.86 -24.64 -6.48
C SER A 42 -1.47 -24.59 -7.87
N LYS A 43 -1.23 -25.63 -8.68
CA LYS A 43 -1.83 -25.78 -10.01
C LYS A 43 -3.33 -25.43 -10.06
N PRO A 44 -4.21 -25.98 -9.20
CA PRO A 44 -5.64 -25.65 -9.26
C PRO A 44 -5.93 -24.18 -8.89
N CYS A 45 -5.13 -23.57 -8.01
CA CYS A 45 -5.34 -22.17 -7.65
C CYS A 45 -4.81 -21.23 -8.75
N TYR A 46 -3.75 -21.62 -9.46
CA TYR A 46 -3.29 -20.90 -10.65
C TYR A 46 -4.31 -20.97 -11.78
N ILE A 47 -4.91 -22.13 -12.04
CA ILE A 47 -5.99 -22.26 -13.02
C ILE A 47 -7.14 -21.33 -12.63
N LEU A 48 -7.57 -21.33 -11.37
CA LEU A 48 -8.61 -20.41 -10.89
C LEU A 48 -8.23 -18.93 -11.11
N SER A 49 -7.01 -18.53 -10.73
CA SER A 49 -6.50 -17.17 -10.94
C SER A 49 -6.53 -16.76 -12.40
N ILE A 50 -6.01 -17.61 -13.30
CA ILE A 50 -5.98 -17.36 -14.74
C ILE A 50 -7.41 -17.25 -15.28
N THR A 51 -8.30 -18.19 -14.93
CA THR A 51 -9.69 -18.16 -15.39
C THR A 51 -10.41 -16.89 -14.94
N ILE A 52 -10.28 -16.50 -13.68
CA ILE A 52 -10.90 -15.27 -13.16
C ILE A 52 -10.34 -14.04 -13.88
N THR A 53 -9.01 -13.93 -14.05
CA THR A 53 -8.40 -12.81 -14.76
C THR A 53 -8.83 -12.75 -16.23
N CYS A 54 -8.92 -13.90 -16.92
CA CYS A 54 -9.39 -13.96 -18.30
C CYS A 54 -10.85 -13.52 -18.42
N ILE A 55 -11.75 -14.03 -17.57
CA ILE A 55 -13.16 -13.61 -17.54
C ILE A 55 -13.25 -12.10 -17.29
N PHE A 56 -12.50 -11.61 -16.30
CA PHE A 56 -12.47 -10.20 -15.96
C PHE A 56 -12.02 -9.33 -17.15
N CYS A 57 -10.96 -9.72 -17.87
CA CYS A 57 -10.50 -8.99 -19.05
C CYS A 57 -11.51 -9.04 -20.21
N VAL A 58 -12.23 -10.15 -20.41
CA VAL A 58 -13.28 -10.23 -21.43
C VAL A 58 -14.45 -9.32 -21.07
N CYS A 59 -14.88 -9.33 -19.80
CA CYS A 59 -15.91 -8.41 -19.32
C CYS A 59 -15.51 -6.95 -19.48
N ASP A 60 -14.25 -6.62 -19.19
CA ASP A 60 -13.68 -5.29 -19.40
C ASP A 60 -13.84 -4.84 -20.86
N LEU A 61 -13.41 -5.67 -21.82
CA LEU A 61 -13.54 -5.38 -23.25
C LEU A 61 -15.00 -5.17 -23.67
N ILE A 62 -15.94 -5.97 -23.16
CA ILE A 62 -17.37 -5.82 -23.44
C ILE A 62 -17.87 -4.47 -22.92
N LEU A 63 -17.56 -4.11 -21.68
CA LEU A 63 -17.97 -2.83 -21.08
C LEU A 63 -17.36 -1.63 -21.83
N LEU A 64 -16.10 -1.74 -22.25
CA LEU A 64 -15.43 -0.72 -23.06
C LEU A 64 -16.11 -0.51 -24.42
N THR A 65 -16.62 -1.57 -25.06
CA THR A 65 -17.37 -1.46 -26.33
C THR A 65 -18.77 -0.90 -26.16
N TYR A 66 -19.46 -1.22 -25.06
CA TYR A 66 -20.81 -0.72 -24.79
C TYR A 66 -20.85 0.81 -24.62
N ASN A 67 -19.80 1.38 -24.02
CA ASN A 67 -19.71 2.81 -23.76
C ASN A 67 -19.29 3.65 -24.99
N GLN A 68 -19.11 3.08 -26.19
CA GLN A 68 -18.56 3.77 -27.38
C GLN A 68 -19.52 4.71 -28.12
N ASN A 69 -20.76 4.89 -27.67
CA ASN A 69 -21.73 5.73 -28.38
C ASN A 69 -21.51 7.25 -28.14
N PHE A 70 -20.37 7.78 -28.57
CA PHE A 70 -19.94 9.18 -28.39
C PHE A 70 -20.61 10.21 -29.32
N THR A 71 -21.70 9.86 -29.99
CA THR A 71 -22.31 10.76 -30.98
C THR A 71 -23.40 11.62 -30.32
N LYS A 72 -22.99 12.78 -29.78
CA LYS A 72 -23.74 13.81 -29.01
C LYS A 72 -24.00 13.46 -27.55
N ILE A 73 -23.10 13.89 -26.67
CA ILE A 73 -23.19 13.65 -25.22
C ILE A 73 -22.98 14.97 -24.46
N ASN A 74 -23.84 15.23 -23.46
CA ASN A 74 -23.67 16.37 -22.53
C ASN A 74 -22.39 16.21 -21.69
N PHE A 75 -21.79 17.32 -21.27
CA PHE A 75 -20.50 17.34 -20.55
C PHE A 75 -20.43 16.40 -19.33
N GLU A 76 -21.50 16.34 -18.53
CA GLU A 76 -21.62 15.46 -17.36
C GLU A 76 -21.50 13.98 -17.75
N THR A 77 -22.22 13.58 -18.80
CA THR A 77 -22.21 12.21 -19.32
C THR A 77 -20.88 11.86 -19.98
N ALA A 78 -20.18 12.83 -20.61
CA ALA A 78 -18.83 12.64 -21.12
C ALA A 78 -17.82 12.41 -19.98
N THR A 79 -17.93 13.17 -18.89
CA THR A 79 -17.08 13.01 -17.70
C THR A 79 -17.26 11.63 -17.05
N MET A 80 -18.51 11.21 -16.82
CA MET A 80 -18.83 9.88 -16.28
C MET A 80 -18.28 8.76 -17.17
N SER A 81 -18.35 8.93 -18.49
CA SER A 81 -17.86 7.94 -19.44
C SER A 81 -16.33 7.82 -19.37
N ILE A 82 -15.60 8.94 -19.42
CA ILE A 82 -14.12 8.94 -19.32
C ILE A 82 -13.65 8.32 -18.01
N GLU A 83 -14.33 8.62 -16.91
CA GLU A 83 -14.07 8.01 -15.60
C GLU A 83 -14.21 6.49 -15.66
N ALA A 84 -15.33 6.00 -16.18
CA ALA A 84 -15.58 4.57 -16.31
C ALA A 84 -14.50 3.90 -17.17
N TYR A 85 -14.15 4.49 -18.32
CA TYR A 85 -13.07 4.02 -19.20
C TYR A 85 -11.73 3.91 -18.46
N TYR A 86 -11.36 4.95 -17.71
CA TYR A 86 -10.12 4.98 -16.96
C TYR A 86 -10.09 3.92 -15.85
N PHE A 87 -11.18 3.81 -15.10
CA PHE A 87 -11.33 2.83 -14.03
C PHE A 87 -11.25 1.39 -14.55
N TYR A 88 -11.96 1.08 -15.63
CA TYR A 88 -11.96 -0.22 -16.30
C TYR A 88 -10.56 -0.59 -16.80
N ALA A 89 -9.95 0.26 -17.63
CA ALA A 89 -8.63 0.01 -18.21
C ALA A 89 -7.54 -0.20 -17.15
N LEU A 90 -7.52 0.62 -16.10
CA LEU A 90 -6.54 0.45 -15.01
C LEU A 90 -6.83 -0.79 -14.15
N SER A 91 -8.09 -1.11 -13.89
CA SER A 91 -8.46 -2.30 -13.11
C SER A 91 -8.08 -3.59 -13.82
N ALA A 92 -8.29 -3.65 -15.14
CA ALA A 92 -7.86 -4.76 -15.98
C ALA A 92 -6.33 -4.89 -15.97
N PHE A 93 -5.62 -3.78 -16.17
CA PHE A 93 -4.16 -3.73 -16.09
C PHE A 93 -3.64 -4.24 -14.74
N LEU A 94 -4.22 -3.77 -13.62
CA LEU A 94 -3.85 -4.20 -12.27
C LEU A 94 -4.06 -5.70 -12.06
N SER A 95 -5.13 -6.26 -12.61
CA SER A 95 -5.45 -7.69 -12.51
C SER A 95 -4.40 -8.54 -13.25
N ILE A 96 -4.01 -8.13 -14.46
CA ILE A 96 -2.95 -8.78 -15.25
C ILE A 96 -1.60 -8.70 -14.53
N VAL A 97 -1.23 -7.51 -14.05
CA VAL A 97 0.01 -7.29 -13.29
C VAL A 97 0.04 -8.15 -12.03
N THR A 98 -1.07 -8.22 -11.30
CA THR A 98 -1.19 -9.05 -10.09
C THR A 98 -0.98 -10.54 -10.40
N LEU A 99 -1.55 -11.03 -11.50
CA LEU A 99 -1.35 -12.40 -11.95
C LEU A 99 0.13 -12.65 -12.29
N PHE A 100 0.73 -11.79 -13.11
CA PHE A 100 2.15 -11.90 -13.54
C PHE A 100 3.12 -11.89 -12.35
N LEU A 101 2.88 -11.01 -11.37
CA LEU A 101 3.72 -10.86 -10.18
C LEU A 101 3.43 -11.90 -9.09
N SER A 102 2.63 -12.93 -9.37
CA SER A 102 2.29 -13.95 -8.37
C SER A 102 3.52 -14.71 -7.87
N ASN A 103 4.36 -15.25 -8.76
CA ASN A 103 5.55 -15.99 -8.33
C ASN A 103 6.56 -15.13 -7.52
N PRO A 104 6.93 -13.91 -7.95
CA PRO A 104 7.75 -13.01 -7.14
C PRO A 104 7.14 -12.71 -5.76
N ARG A 105 5.84 -12.42 -5.71
CA ARG A 105 5.10 -12.11 -4.47
C ARG A 105 5.09 -13.30 -3.52
N MET A 106 4.97 -14.54 -4.02
CA MET A 106 5.08 -15.75 -3.19
C MET A 106 6.45 -15.84 -2.50
N ARG A 107 7.53 -15.62 -3.24
CA ARG A 107 8.91 -15.64 -2.69
C ARG A 107 9.13 -14.55 -1.65
N LEU A 108 8.57 -13.36 -1.88
CA LEU A 108 8.58 -12.28 -0.90
C LEU A 108 7.85 -12.69 0.38
N LEU A 109 6.64 -13.26 0.29
CA LEU A 109 5.89 -13.71 1.46
C LEU A 109 6.66 -14.79 2.24
N GLN A 110 7.34 -15.70 1.55
CA GLN A 110 8.25 -16.66 2.19
C GLN A 110 9.40 -15.94 2.93
N THR A 111 10.06 -14.99 2.26
CA THR A 111 11.17 -14.22 2.86
C THR A 111 10.72 -13.47 4.11
N ILE A 112 9.54 -12.83 4.07
CA ILE A 112 9.00 -12.11 5.23
C ILE A 112 8.66 -13.09 6.35
N MET A 113 8.05 -14.25 6.04
CA MET A 113 7.74 -15.29 7.03
C MET A 113 9.00 -15.80 7.74
N ASP A 114 10.07 -16.04 6.98
CA ASP A 114 11.34 -16.54 7.53
C ASP A 114 12.00 -15.50 8.44
N ILE A 115 12.00 -14.23 8.02
CA ILE A 115 12.54 -13.12 8.82
C ILE A 115 11.70 -12.89 10.08
N SER A 116 10.37 -12.91 9.95
CA SER A 116 9.44 -12.64 11.05
C SER A 116 9.31 -13.82 12.02
N SER A 117 9.80 -15.01 11.68
CA SER A 117 9.81 -16.18 12.58
C SER A 117 10.51 -15.91 13.93
N ARG A 118 11.38 -14.91 13.97
CA ARG A 118 12.11 -14.46 15.18
C ARG A 118 11.26 -13.63 16.13
N LEU A 119 10.12 -13.09 15.66
CA LEU A 119 9.23 -12.29 16.48
C LEU A 119 8.58 -13.12 17.59
N SER A 120 8.47 -12.52 18.78
CA SER A 120 7.76 -13.15 19.89
C SER A 120 6.27 -13.35 19.59
N PRO A 121 5.61 -14.38 20.17
CA PRO A 121 4.15 -14.54 20.07
C PRO A 121 3.36 -13.33 20.58
N LYS A 122 3.90 -12.58 21.55
CA LYS A 122 3.30 -11.34 22.05
C LYS A 122 3.29 -10.24 20.98
N SER A 123 4.36 -10.14 20.19
CA SER A 123 4.44 -9.23 19.04
C SER A 123 3.40 -9.59 17.98
N TYR A 124 3.27 -10.88 17.64
CA TYR A 124 2.24 -11.37 16.71
C TYR A 124 0.82 -11.08 17.20
N LYS A 125 0.53 -11.33 18.49
CA LYS A 125 -0.77 -11.05 19.09
C LYS A 125 -1.14 -9.57 18.95
N LYS A 126 -0.22 -8.66 19.30
CA LYS A 126 -0.43 -7.22 19.14
C LYS A 126 -0.66 -6.83 17.67
N LEU A 127 0.13 -7.38 16.76
CA LEU A 127 0.02 -7.10 15.33
C LEU A 127 -1.31 -7.62 14.75
N SER A 128 -1.77 -8.79 15.19
CA SER A 128 -3.02 -9.40 14.72
C SER A 128 -4.26 -8.61 15.08
N ARG A 129 -4.26 -7.91 16.22
CA ARG A 129 -5.34 -6.98 16.57
C ARG A 129 -5.50 -5.87 15.55
N LEU A 130 -4.39 -5.31 15.06
CA LEU A 130 -4.44 -4.25 14.06
C LEU A 130 -4.77 -4.80 12.67
N ILE A 131 -4.04 -5.82 12.20
CA ILE A 131 -4.20 -6.37 10.85
C ILE A 131 -5.57 -7.00 10.65
N HIS A 132 -6.02 -7.85 11.57
CA HIS A 132 -7.31 -8.53 11.39
C HIS A 132 -8.46 -7.53 11.48
N THR A 133 -8.36 -6.52 12.35
CA THR A 133 -9.40 -5.49 12.48
C THR A 133 -9.51 -4.73 11.16
N LYS A 134 -8.43 -4.10 10.70
CA LYS A 134 -8.51 -3.28 9.48
C LYS A 134 -8.95 -4.07 8.24
N ASP A 135 -8.46 -5.31 8.09
CA ASP A 135 -8.77 -6.12 6.90
C ASP A 135 -10.21 -6.59 6.90
N ILE A 136 -10.72 -7.07 8.04
CA ILE A 136 -12.09 -7.57 8.15
C ILE A 136 -13.07 -6.41 8.07
N PHE A 137 -12.86 -5.35 8.86
CA PHE A 137 -13.77 -4.19 8.85
C PHE A 137 -13.76 -3.49 7.50
N GLY A 138 -12.60 -3.28 6.87
CA GLY A 138 -12.52 -2.66 5.56
C GLY A 138 -13.18 -3.50 4.46
N SER A 139 -13.04 -4.83 4.51
CA SER A 139 -13.73 -5.73 3.56
C SER A 139 -15.25 -5.69 3.74
N ILE A 140 -15.74 -5.73 4.99
CA ILE A 140 -17.18 -5.65 5.28
C ILE A 140 -17.73 -4.28 4.86
N TYR A 141 -17.03 -3.20 5.18
CA TYR A 141 -17.42 -1.85 4.81
C TYR A 141 -17.61 -1.72 3.30
N LEU A 142 -16.63 -2.19 2.51
CA LEU A 142 -16.68 -2.12 1.06
C LEU A 142 -17.84 -2.95 0.49
N MET A 143 -18.06 -4.17 1.00
CA MET A 143 -19.20 -4.99 0.60
C MET A 143 -20.54 -4.32 0.89
N SER A 144 -20.66 -3.65 2.05
CA SER A 144 -21.87 -2.90 2.43
C SER A 144 -22.12 -1.70 1.53
N VAL A 145 -21.09 -0.88 1.28
CA VAL A 145 -21.21 0.29 0.37
C VAL A 145 -21.61 -0.15 -1.03
N MET A 146 -20.99 -1.20 -1.56
CA MET A 146 -21.36 -1.74 -2.87
C MET A 146 -22.79 -2.28 -2.89
N SER A 147 -23.22 -2.99 -1.85
CA SER A 147 -24.60 -3.50 -1.76
C SER A 147 -25.65 -2.37 -1.76
N ILE A 148 -25.37 -1.28 -1.05
CA ILE A 148 -26.21 -0.08 -1.01
C ILE A 148 -26.22 0.62 -2.39
N PHE A 149 -25.05 0.74 -3.02
CA PHE A 149 -24.92 1.33 -4.36
C PHE A 149 -25.77 0.58 -5.40
N VAL A 150 -25.75 -0.75 -5.37
CA VAL A 150 -26.56 -1.61 -6.25
C VAL A 150 -28.06 -1.41 -6.02
N TYR A 151 -28.46 -1.37 -4.75
CA TYR A 151 -29.86 -1.16 -4.36
C TYR A 151 -30.42 0.17 -4.89
N ILE A 152 -29.62 1.25 -4.81
CA ILE A 152 -30.05 2.61 -5.17
C ILE A 152 -29.99 2.84 -6.68
N THR A 153 -28.89 2.48 -7.33
CA THR A 153 -28.66 2.87 -8.74
C THR A 153 -29.35 1.98 -9.76
N ARG A 154 -29.86 0.80 -9.36
CA ARG A 154 -30.49 -0.20 -10.27
C ARG A 154 -29.68 -0.42 -11.56
N THR A 155 -28.36 -0.41 -11.42
CA THR A 155 -27.40 -0.52 -12.51
C THR A 155 -27.37 -1.91 -13.11
N ASP A 156 -26.86 -2.02 -14.34
CA ASP A 156 -26.68 -3.31 -15.02
C ASP A 156 -25.84 -4.26 -14.15
N ILE A 157 -26.35 -5.49 -13.98
CA ILE A 157 -25.76 -6.52 -13.13
C ILE A 157 -24.31 -6.83 -13.51
N LEU A 158 -23.97 -6.84 -14.80
CA LEU A 158 -22.60 -7.09 -15.26
C LEU A 158 -21.65 -6.00 -14.77
N ASN A 159 -22.09 -4.74 -14.85
CA ASN A 159 -21.30 -3.58 -14.48
C ASN A 159 -21.06 -3.54 -12.96
N VAL A 160 -22.10 -3.88 -12.20
CA VAL A 160 -22.03 -4.07 -10.74
C VAL A 160 -21.02 -5.14 -10.35
N ILE A 161 -21.10 -6.33 -10.96
CA ILE A 161 -20.22 -7.46 -10.65
C ILE A 161 -18.77 -7.09 -10.95
N PHE A 162 -18.53 -6.46 -12.11
CA PHE A 162 -17.21 -6.02 -12.52
C PHE A 162 -16.62 -5.01 -11.53
N SER A 163 -17.32 -3.91 -11.27
CA SER A 163 -16.84 -2.84 -10.39
C SER A 163 -16.63 -3.32 -8.96
N THR A 164 -17.50 -4.21 -8.47
CA THR A 164 -17.35 -4.84 -7.15
C THR A 164 -16.09 -5.69 -7.10
N TYR A 165 -15.86 -6.56 -8.09
CA TYR A 165 -14.65 -7.37 -8.15
C TYR A 165 -13.38 -6.51 -8.26
N ALA A 166 -13.38 -5.50 -9.15
CA ALA A 166 -12.27 -4.59 -9.36
C ALA A 166 -11.85 -3.89 -8.06
N THR A 167 -12.83 -3.32 -7.35
CA THR A 167 -12.59 -2.57 -6.10
C THR A 167 -12.14 -3.49 -4.98
N LEU A 168 -12.75 -4.67 -4.82
CA LEU A 168 -12.32 -5.68 -3.85
C LEU A 168 -10.91 -6.18 -4.17
N SER A 169 -10.60 -6.42 -5.44
CA SER A 169 -9.30 -6.91 -5.88
C SER A 169 -8.19 -5.90 -5.55
N SER A 170 -8.40 -4.63 -5.90
CA SER A 170 -7.48 -3.54 -5.55
C SER A 170 -7.31 -3.43 -4.03
N PHE A 171 -8.42 -3.44 -3.29
CA PHE A 171 -8.39 -3.34 -1.82
C PHE A 171 -7.58 -4.47 -1.17
N GLN A 172 -7.78 -5.71 -1.59
CA GLN A 172 -7.05 -6.84 -1.00
C GLN A 172 -5.55 -6.79 -1.31
N MET A 173 -5.16 -6.30 -2.49
CA MET A 173 -3.76 -6.11 -2.84
C MET A 173 -3.10 -5.00 -2.00
N ASP A 174 -3.82 -3.89 -1.77
CA ASP A 174 -3.36 -2.82 -0.89
C ASP A 174 -3.23 -3.29 0.56
N MET A 175 -4.22 -4.05 1.07
CA MET A 175 -4.17 -4.61 2.42
C MET A 175 -3.03 -5.60 2.58
N LEU A 176 -2.77 -6.46 1.59
CA LEU A 176 -1.65 -7.39 1.57
C LEU A 176 -0.31 -6.65 1.66
N TYR A 177 -0.15 -5.55 0.90
CA TYR A 177 1.04 -4.70 0.98
C TYR A 177 1.21 -4.09 2.38
N ILE A 178 0.17 -3.42 2.91
CA ILE A 178 0.19 -2.79 4.23
C ILE A 178 0.55 -3.80 5.32
N ASN A 179 0.02 -5.02 5.22
CA ASN A 179 0.30 -6.10 6.16
C ASN A 179 1.78 -6.48 6.14
N CYS A 180 2.38 -6.61 4.95
CA CYS A 180 3.81 -6.86 4.80
C CYS A 180 4.66 -5.74 5.42
N VAL A 181 4.31 -4.48 5.16
CA VAL A 181 4.97 -3.30 5.76
C VAL A 181 4.90 -3.35 7.28
N CYS A 182 3.72 -3.65 7.84
CA CYS A 182 3.52 -3.73 9.29
C CYS A 182 4.31 -4.87 9.94
N VAL A 183 4.47 -6.02 9.27
CA VAL A 183 5.33 -7.12 9.74
C VAL A 183 6.81 -6.72 9.70
N LEU A 184 7.28 -6.09 8.62
CA LEU A 184 8.67 -5.62 8.50
C LEU A 184 8.99 -4.54 9.55
N LYS A 185 8.04 -3.62 9.81
CA LYS A 185 8.13 -2.64 10.91
C LYS A 185 8.29 -3.34 12.27
N ALA A 186 7.52 -4.40 12.53
CA ALA A 186 7.65 -5.16 13.77
C ALA A 186 9.03 -5.83 13.89
N CYS A 187 9.61 -6.30 12.77
CA CYS A 187 10.96 -6.86 12.75
C CYS A 187 12.03 -5.80 13.06
N PHE A 188 11.92 -4.60 12.48
CA PHE A 188 12.80 -3.49 12.83
C PHE A 188 12.68 -3.11 14.31
N LYS A 189 11.46 -3.07 14.84
CA LYS A 189 11.22 -2.80 16.26
C LYS A 189 11.87 -3.86 17.17
N ASP A 190 11.86 -5.13 16.78
CA ASP A 190 12.52 -6.19 17.53
C ASP A 190 14.04 -6.00 17.60
N ILE A 191 14.67 -5.61 16.49
CA ILE A 191 16.09 -5.23 16.47
C ILE A 191 16.34 -4.05 17.42
N ASN A 192 15.50 -3.01 17.36
CA ASN A 192 15.66 -1.84 18.19
C ASN A 192 15.57 -2.17 19.69
N ASN A 193 14.58 -2.95 20.09
CA ASN A 193 14.42 -3.41 21.48
C ASN A 193 15.64 -4.24 21.94
N ASN A 194 16.17 -5.09 21.07
CA ASN A 194 17.37 -5.88 21.38
C ASN A 194 18.61 -5.00 21.57
N LEU A 195 18.77 -3.94 20.77
CA LEU A 195 19.85 -2.97 20.92
C LEU A 195 19.71 -2.14 22.21
N GLN A 196 18.50 -1.66 22.53
CA GLN A 196 18.22 -0.96 23.78
C GLN A 196 18.51 -1.83 25.01
N HIS A 197 18.07 -3.09 24.97
CA HIS A 197 18.42 -4.03 26.03
C HIS A 197 19.95 -4.17 26.13
N MET A 198 20.68 -4.34 25.02
CA MET A 198 22.16 -4.37 25.07
C MET A 198 22.77 -3.10 25.67
N GLN A 199 22.19 -1.94 25.40
CA GLN A 199 22.61 -0.66 26.00
C GLN A 199 22.49 -0.68 27.53
N GLU A 200 21.37 -1.14 28.07
CA GLU A 200 21.17 -1.28 29.52
C GLU A 200 22.22 -2.22 30.14
N PHE A 201 22.58 -3.30 29.44
CA PHE A 201 23.66 -4.19 29.88
C PHE A 201 25.02 -3.50 29.90
N ILE A 202 25.34 -2.66 28.91
CA ILE A 202 26.60 -1.91 28.85
C ILE A 202 26.70 -0.92 30.02
N ILE A 203 25.62 -0.18 30.32
CA ILE A 203 25.56 0.79 31.43
C ILE A 203 25.68 0.09 32.78
N ASN A 204 24.92 -0.99 33.01
CA ASN A 204 24.93 -1.68 34.30
C ASN A 204 26.27 -2.38 34.62
N SER A 205 27.10 -2.70 33.60
CA SER A 205 28.46 -3.20 33.83
C SER A 205 29.43 -2.14 34.35
N GLU A 206 29.25 -0.87 34.00
CA GLU A 206 30.13 0.21 34.49
C GLU A 206 30.03 0.38 36.02
N LEU A 207 28.88 0.03 36.60
CA LEU A 207 28.59 0.18 38.04
C LEU A 207 29.05 -1.00 38.92
N ARG A 208 29.45 -2.15 38.35
CA ARG A 208 29.78 -3.37 39.13
C ARG A 208 31.12 -4.01 38.70
N THR A 209 32.21 -3.50 39.29
CA THR A 209 33.50 -4.14 39.67
C THR A 209 34.30 -5.03 38.68
N PRO A 210 35.66 -5.11 38.83
CA PRO A 210 36.58 -5.55 37.78
C PRO A 210 36.98 -7.03 37.91
N VAL A 211 36.46 -7.91 37.03
CA VAL A 211 37.11 -9.20 36.75
C VAL A 211 37.32 -9.32 35.24
N VAL A 212 38.58 -9.19 34.81
CA VAL A 212 39.01 -9.06 33.41
C VAL A 212 38.60 -10.27 32.54
N LEU A 213 38.60 -11.48 33.10
CA LEU A 213 38.20 -12.71 32.40
C LEU A 213 36.70 -12.73 32.06
N TYR A 214 35.86 -12.24 32.97
CA TYR A 214 34.42 -12.09 32.75
C TYR A 214 34.13 -11.04 31.67
N TYR A 215 34.89 -9.94 31.65
CA TYR A 215 34.79 -8.89 30.63
C TYR A 215 35.10 -9.42 29.21
N LYS A 216 36.17 -10.18 29.03
CA LYS A 216 36.56 -10.68 27.70
C LYS A 216 35.53 -11.66 27.10
N GLN A 217 34.97 -12.55 27.91
CA GLN A 217 33.94 -13.49 27.46
C GLN A 217 32.60 -12.79 27.19
N ARG A 218 32.24 -11.80 28.00
CA ARG A 218 31.02 -11.00 27.84
C ARG A 218 31.05 -10.09 26.60
N ASN A 219 32.17 -9.42 26.35
CA ASN A 219 32.33 -8.56 25.18
C ASN A 219 32.28 -9.39 23.89
N SER A 220 32.87 -10.59 23.89
CA SER A 220 32.74 -11.55 22.78
C SER A 220 31.26 -11.93 22.50
N PHE A 221 30.46 -12.17 23.53
CA PHE A 221 29.02 -12.42 23.38
C PHE A 221 28.25 -11.21 22.82
N LEU A 222 28.53 -10.01 23.31
CA LEU A 222 27.90 -8.77 22.81
C LEU A 222 28.26 -8.52 21.34
N ILE A 223 29.53 -8.69 20.95
CA ILE A 223 29.97 -8.58 19.55
C ILE A 223 29.25 -9.61 18.67
N MET A 224 29.15 -10.86 19.11
CA MET A 224 28.40 -11.89 18.37
C MET A 224 26.93 -11.51 18.20
N LYS A 225 26.29 -10.98 19.25
CA LYS A 225 24.90 -10.53 19.19
C LYS A 225 24.73 -9.33 18.25
N LEU A 226 25.66 -8.36 18.26
CA LEU A 226 25.66 -7.24 17.31
C LEU A 226 25.78 -7.71 15.85
N LYS A 227 26.70 -8.63 15.57
CA LYS A 227 26.85 -9.23 14.22
C LYS A 227 25.55 -9.91 13.75
N ILE A 228 24.85 -10.58 14.65
CA ILE A 228 23.55 -11.20 14.37
C ILE A 228 22.49 -10.11 14.06
N LEU A 229 22.38 -9.07 14.89
CA LEU A 229 21.43 -7.97 14.68
C LEU A 229 21.71 -7.21 13.38
N LYS A 230 22.98 -6.98 13.07
CA LYS A 230 23.44 -6.39 11.81
C LYS A 230 23.00 -7.21 10.60
N LYS A 231 23.22 -8.53 10.64
CA LYS A 231 22.77 -9.46 9.58
C LYS A 231 21.24 -9.46 9.44
N GLN A 232 20.51 -9.46 10.55
CA GLN A 232 19.05 -9.39 10.55
C GLN A 232 18.55 -8.08 9.93
N HIS A 233 19.13 -6.95 10.29
CA HIS A 233 18.80 -5.65 9.70
C HIS A 233 18.98 -5.67 8.18
N MET A 234 20.07 -6.27 7.69
CA MET A 234 20.31 -6.42 6.25
C MET A 234 19.23 -7.27 5.56
N MET A 235 18.86 -8.40 6.16
CA MET A 235 17.81 -9.26 5.63
C MET A 235 16.46 -8.54 5.55
N ILE A 236 16.08 -7.80 6.60
CA ILE A 236 14.84 -7.00 6.61
C ILE A 236 14.92 -5.89 5.55
N SER A 237 16.05 -5.19 5.44
CA SER A 237 16.26 -4.12 4.46
C SER A 237 16.14 -4.62 3.02
N ASN A 238 16.74 -5.79 2.73
CA ASN A 238 16.59 -6.45 1.43
C ASN A 238 15.13 -6.84 1.16
N ALA A 239 14.39 -7.32 2.17
CA ALA A 239 12.97 -7.63 2.02
C ALA A 239 12.12 -6.37 1.72
N VAL A 240 12.46 -5.21 2.30
CA VAL A 240 11.83 -3.92 1.96
C VAL A 240 12.09 -3.56 0.49
N GLN A 241 13.31 -3.75 -0.02
CA GLN A 241 13.63 -3.48 -1.43
C GLN A 241 12.86 -4.40 -2.39
N ILE A 242 12.79 -5.70 -2.07
CA ILE A 242 12.00 -6.66 -2.85
C ILE A 242 10.51 -6.31 -2.80
N LEU A 243 9.99 -5.91 -1.63
CA LEU A 243 8.61 -5.45 -1.47
C LEU A 243 8.31 -4.24 -2.37
N ASN A 244 9.16 -3.21 -2.36
CA ASN A 244 8.99 -2.04 -3.23
C ASN A 244 9.04 -2.42 -4.71
N THR A 245 9.95 -3.32 -5.10
CA THR A 245 10.10 -3.77 -6.49
C THR A 245 8.89 -4.55 -7.00
N ILE A 246 8.23 -5.32 -6.13
CA ILE A 246 7.05 -6.11 -6.50
C ILE A 246 5.79 -5.23 -6.50
N PHE A 247 5.62 -4.37 -5.50
CA PHE A 247 4.36 -3.65 -5.32
C PHE A 247 4.33 -2.27 -5.97
N TRP A 248 5.42 -1.73 -6.55
CA TRP A 248 5.39 -0.36 -7.05
C TRP A 248 4.33 -0.10 -8.12
N VAL A 249 4.12 -1.03 -9.07
CA VAL A 249 3.11 -0.86 -10.14
C VAL A 249 1.72 -0.84 -9.52
N GLN A 250 1.47 -1.79 -8.61
CA GLN A 250 0.20 -1.93 -7.92
C GLN A 250 -0.13 -0.68 -7.10
N LEU A 251 0.84 -0.19 -6.32
CA LEU A 251 0.67 0.98 -5.47
C LEU A 251 0.49 2.24 -6.30
N LEU A 252 1.29 2.43 -7.35
CA LEU A 252 1.19 3.61 -8.20
C LEU A 252 -0.20 3.68 -8.83
N ALA A 253 -0.64 2.59 -9.47
CA ALA A 253 -1.96 2.54 -10.10
C ALA A 253 -3.10 2.64 -9.07
N SER A 254 -3.02 1.95 -7.92
CA SER A 254 -4.05 2.07 -6.86
C SER A 254 -4.14 3.48 -6.31
N MET A 255 -3.02 4.16 -6.08
CA MET A 255 -3.00 5.56 -5.66
C MET A 255 -3.60 6.46 -6.74
N THR A 256 -3.24 6.28 -8.01
CA THR A 256 -3.81 7.09 -9.10
C THR A 256 -5.32 6.89 -9.22
N ILE A 257 -5.83 5.66 -9.18
CA ILE A 257 -7.28 5.38 -9.15
C ILE A 257 -7.92 6.08 -7.94
N THR A 258 -7.34 5.94 -6.75
CA THR A 258 -7.86 6.55 -5.52
C THR A 258 -7.94 8.07 -5.64
N PHE A 259 -6.91 8.73 -6.19
CA PHE A 259 -6.93 10.17 -6.41
C PHE A 259 -7.98 10.57 -7.44
N CYS A 260 -8.05 9.89 -8.58
CA CYS A 260 -9.07 10.17 -9.59
C CYS A 260 -10.49 10.04 -9.02
N GLN A 261 -10.77 8.97 -8.28
CA GLN A 261 -12.07 8.72 -7.65
C GLN A 261 -12.44 9.80 -6.63
N ILE A 262 -11.54 10.16 -5.70
CA ILE A 262 -11.81 11.23 -4.73
C ILE A 262 -12.13 12.56 -5.43
N ASN A 263 -11.36 12.93 -6.47
CA ASN A 263 -11.57 14.20 -7.16
C ASN A 263 -12.92 14.23 -7.91
N LEU A 264 -13.28 13.14 -8.58
CA LEU A 264 -14.52 13.03 -9.34
C LEU A 264 -15.74 12.97 -8.42
N GLU A 265 -15.67 12.18 -7.34
CA GLU A 265 -16.72 12.12 -6.31
C GLU A 265 -16.95 13.49 -5.65
N LEU A 266 -15.89 14.24 -5.35
CA LEU A 266 -16.02 15.61 -4.84
C LEU A 266 -16.64 16.56 -5.87
N TYR A 267 -16.32 16.40 -7.15
CA TYR A 267 -16.94 17.19 -8.21
C TYR A 267 -18.46 16.95 -8.27
N TYR A 268 -18.92 15.71 -8.24
CA TYR A 268 -20.36 15.41 -8.27
C TYR A 268 -21.12 15.92 -7.03
N LEU A 269 -20.43 16.11 -5.89
CA LEU A 269 -21.03 16.74 -4.70
C LEU A 269 -21.17 18.26 -4.83
N ILE A 270 -20.35 18.91 -5.67
CA ILE A 270 -20.33 20.35 -5.87
C ILE A 270 -21.14 20.67 -7.13
N GLN A 271 -22.43 20.99 -6.98
CA GLN A 271 -23.25 21.46 -8.09
C GLN A 271 -22.92 22.94 -8.37
N TRP A 272 -22.37 23.20 -9.56
CA TRP A 272 -22.16 24.55 -10.07
C TRP A 272 -23.46 25.06 -10.71
N HIS A 273 -24.39 25.58 -9.89
CA HIS A 273 -25.55 26.34 -10.36
C HIS A 273 -25.59 27.68 -9.61
N ASP A 274 -25.36 28.78 -10.32
CA ASP A 274 -25.42 30.16 -9.83
C ASP A 274 -24.78 30.40 -8.43
N GLY A 275 -23.67 29.69 -8.15
CA GLY A 275 -22.97 29.70 -6.86
C GLY A 275 -22.39 28.33 -6.49
N LEU A 276 -21.66 28.26 -5.36
CA LEU A 276 -21.18 26.99 -4.80
C LEU A 276 -22.29 26.37 -3.93
N VAL A 277 -23.07 25.45 -4.50
CA VAL A 277 -24.11 24.72 -3.77
C VAL A 277 -23.67 23.27 -3.57
N ILE A 278 -23.43 22.88 -2.32
CA ILE A 278 -23.15 21.48 -1.98
C ILE A 278 -24.50 20.75 -1.89
N SER A 279 -24.80 19.91 -2.87
CA SER A 279 -26.06 19.15 -2.89
C SER A 279 -25.95 17.94 -1.96
N LEU A 280 -26.22 18.14 -0.67
CA LEU A 280 -26.24 17.08 0.34
C LEU A 280 -27.62 16.38 0.46
N ASN A 281 -28.58 16.74 -0.38
CA ASN A 281 -29.94 16.23 -0.29
C ASN A 281 -30.12 14.99 -1.19
N GLY A 282 -29.91 13.79 -0.61
CA GLY A 282 -30.31 12.53 -1.24
C GLY A 282 -29.49 11.32 -0.84
N GLN A 283 -30.03 10.12 -1.11
CA GLN A 283 -29.34 8.86 -0.83
C GLN A 283 -28.07 8.67 -1.68
N ILE A 284 -27.99 9.31 -2.85
CA ILE A 284 -26.82 9.25 -3.74
C ILE A 284 -25.64 10.04 -3.13
N SER A 285 -25.88 11.25 -2.61
CA SER A 285 -24.83 12.04 -1.94
C SER A 285 -24.28 11.34 -0.70
N GLU A 286 -25.10 10.60 0.04
CA GLU A 286 -24.65 9.80 1.18
C GLU A 286 -23.70 8.68 0.75
N ILE A 287 -23.99 7.95 -0.34
CA ILE A 287 -23.09 6.91 -0.87
C ILE A 287 -21.77 7.50 -1.36
N ILE A 288 -21.81 8.65 -2.03
CA ILE A 288 -20.59 9.32 -2.51
C ILE A 288 -19.71 9.70 -1.32
N ILE A 289 -20.28 10.26 -0.25
CA ILE A 289 -19.54 10.59 0.96
C ILE A 289 -18.92 9.33 1.60
N LEU A 290 -19.66 8.23 1.68
CA LEU A 290 -19.13 6.95 2.19
C LEU A 290 -17.95 6.44 1.33
N SER A 291 -18.05 6.60 0.02
CA SER A 291 -16.98 6.19 -0.92
C SER A 291 -15.72 7.04 -0.77
N ILE A 292 -15.89 8.37 -0.66
CA ILE A 292 -14.78 9.31 -0.36
C ILE A 292 -14.10 8.93 0.96
N ILE A 293 -14.89 8.68 2.02
CA ILE A 293 -14.35 8.29 3.33
C ILE A 293 -13.51 7.01 3.19
N TYR A 294 -13.99 6.01 2.45
CA TYR A 294 -13.23 4.80 2.19
C TYR A 294 -11.90 5.07 1.49
N TYR A 295 -11.91 5.85 0.42
CA TYR A 295 -10.70 6.14 -0.35
C TYR A 295 -9.66 6.92 0.49
N ILE A 296 -10.11 7.89 1.28
CA ILE A 296 -9.26 8.64 2.21
C ILE A 296 -8.67 7.72 3.29
N VAL A 297 -9.50 6.87 3.92
CA VAL A 297 -9.03 5.93 4.95
C VAL A 297 -8.02 4.93 4.36
N LYS A 298 -8.28 4.40 3.16
CA LYS A 298 -7.36 3.48 2.47
C LYS A 298 -6.00 4.15 2.20
N LEU A 299 -6.00 5.37 1.68
CA LEU A 299 -4.80 6.15 1.42
C LEU A 299 -4.04 6.45 2.71
N ALA A 300 -4.75 6.91 3.75
CA ALA A 300 -4.18 7.22 5.05
C ALA A 300 -3.54 6.00 5.71
N LEU A 301 -4.20 4.83 5.67
CA LEU A 301 -3.64 3.57 6.19
C LEU A 301 -2.35 3.16 5.46
N THR A 302 -2.31 3.34 4.13
CA THR A 302 -1.13 3.04 3.32
C THR A 302 0.05 3.94 3.69
N VAL A 303 -0.18 5.25 3.73
CA VAL A 303 0.84 6.24 4.11
C VAL A 303 1.30 6.04 5.56
N TRP A 304 0.36 5.83 6.49
CA TRP A 304 0.67 5.58 7.90
C TRP A 304 1.56 4.35 8.10
N ALA A 305 1.27 3.25 7.39
CA ALA A 305 2.07 2.03 7.50
C ALA A 305 3.50 2.26 7.01
N CYS A 306 3.66 2.91 5.86
CA CYS A 306 4.95 3.21 5.25
C CYS A 306 5.77 4.19 6.10
N GLU A 307 5.18 5.30 6.53
CA GLU A 307 5.83 6.34 7.33
C GLU A 307 6.27 5.78 8.68
N THR A 308 5.40 5.05 9.38
CA THR A 308 5.78 4.48 10.67
C THR A 308 6.77 3.31 10.55
N GLY A 309 6.82 2.62 9.41
CA GLY A 309 7.86 1.65 9.10
C GLY A 309 9.22 2.30 8.87
N LYS A 310 9.26 3.36 8.07
CA LYS A 310 10.45 4.20 7.81
C LYS A 310 10.99 4.79 9.12
N ASN A 311 10.13 5.38 9.94
CA ASN A 311 10.53 5.99 11.22
C ASN A 311 11.11 4.94 12.19
N GLN A 312 10.52 3.74 12.24
CA GLN A 312 11.08 2.65 13.04
C GLN A 312 12.46 2.20 12.56
N ALA A 313 12.70 2.17 11.24
CA ALA A 313 14.01 1.85 10.68
C ALA A 313 15.05 2.95 10.98
N GLN A 314 14.63 4.23 10.99
CA GLN A 314 15.49 5.36 11.37
C GLN A 314 15.82 5.37 12.87
N GLU A 315 14.88 4.98 13.74
CA GLU A 315 15.09 4.89 15.19
C GLU A 315 16.24 3.94 15.58
N ILE A 316 16.44 2.86 14.80
CA ILE A 316 17.58 1.96 15.02
C ILE A 316 18.91 2.73 14.89
N ARG A 317 19.00 3.69 13.96
CA ARG A 317 20.20 4.49 13.74
C ARG A 317 20.48 5.37 14.96
N THR A 318 19.46 6.01 15.51
CA THR A 318 19.62 6.84 16.72
C THR A 318 20.06 5.98 17.90
N THR A 319 19.45 4.81 18.09
CA THR A 319 19.86 3.88 19.16
C THR A 319 21.29 3.38 18.97
N ILE A 320 21.74 3.06 17.76
CA ILE A 320 23.14 2.68 17.52
C ILE A 320 24.10 3.81 17.87
N HIS A 321 23.80 5.06 17.48
CA HIS A 321 24.64 6.20 17.85
C HIS A 321 24.67 6.42 19.37
N ASP A 322 23.56 6.24 20.07
CA ASP A 322 23.51 6.34 21.53
C ASP A 322 24.34 5.26 22.22
N VAL A 323 24.33 4.02 21.71
CA VAL A 323 25.18 2.95 22.24
C VAL A 323 26.65 3.23 21.93
N LEU A 324 26.95 3.69 20.72
CA LEU A 324 28.31 4.00 20.26
C LEU A 324 28.96 5.10 21.11
N ASN A 325 28.19 6.13 21.50
CA ASN A 325 28.67 7.22 22.35
C ASN A 325 28.93 6.79 23.81
N ARG A 326 28.34 5.68 24.26
CA ARG A 326 28.45 5.21 25.65
C ARG A 326 29.46 4.08 25.81
N THR A 327 29.75 3.31 24.76
CA THR A 327 30.72 2.21 24.85
C THR A 327 32.15 2.73 24.88
N ARG A 328 32.95 2.18 25.81
CA ARG A 328 34.41 2.41 25.89
C ARG A 328 35.23 1.26 25.31
N ASP A 329 34.60 0.11 25.03
CA ASP A 329 35.27 -1.03 24.42
C ASP A 329 35.45 -0.79 22.91
N GLU A 330 36.69 -0.79 22.45
CA GLU A 330 37.05 -0.47 21.07
C GLU A 330 36.51 -1.50 20.07
N GLN A 331 36.46 -2.79 20.44
CA GLN A 331 35.94 -3.84 19.56
C GLN A 331 34.43 -3.74 19.37
N ILE A 332 33.70 -3.42 20.44
CA ILE A 332 32.24 -3.15 20.36
C ILE A 332 31.99 -1.89 19.52
N LYS A 333 32.83 -0.86 19.68
CA LYS A 333 32.75 0.39 18.93
C LYS A 333 32.99 0.17 17.43
N GLU A 334 34.00 -0.60 17.05
CA GLU A 334 34.27 -1.00 15.66
C GLU A 334 33.07 -1.72 15.02
N GLU A 335 32.46 -2.69 15.72
CA GLU A 335 31.30 -3.42 15.20
C GLU A 335 30.07 -2.51 15.06
N LEU A 336 29.83 -1.61 16.02
CA LEU A 336 28.75 -0.62 15.95
C LEU A 336 28.96 0.40 14.82
N GLN A 337 30.20 0.85 14.59
CA GLN A 337 30.54 1.71 13.46
C GLN A 337 30.28 0.96 12.14
N SER A 338 30.68 -0.30 12.05
CA SER A 338 30.42 -1.15 10.89
C SER A 338 28.92 -1.37 10.63
N PHE A 339 28.12 -1.51 11.69
CA PHE A 339 26.67 -1.57 11.59
C PHE A 339 26.08 -0.23 11.14
N SER A 340 26.49 0.89 11.75
CA SER A 340 26.06 2.24 11.36
C SER A 340 26.35 2.53 9.89
N LEU A 341 27.55 2.19 9.41
CA LEU A 341 27.94 2.34 8.00
C LEU A 341 27.02 1.53 7.07
N GLN A 342 26.73 0.27 7.41
CA GLN A 342 25.80 -0.53 6.63
C GLN A 342 24.40 0.10 6.56
N MET A 343 23.90 0.65 7.66
CA MET A 343 22.60 1.33 7.68
C MET A 343 22.57 2.56 6.78
N LEU A 344 23.67 3.30 6.65
CA LEU A 344 23.77 4.44 5.73
C LEU A 344 23.58 4.00 4.26
N HIS A 345 24.06 2.80 3.91
CA HIS A 345 23.89 2.24 2.58
C HIS A 345 22.49 1.62 2.34
N CYS A 346 21.78 1.21 3.39
CA CYS A 346 20.43 0.66 3.32
C CYS A 346 19.37 1.74 3.54
N LYS A 347 18.94 2.44 2.48
CA LYS A 347 17.77 3.34 2.55
C LYS A 347 16.48 2.52 2.68
N ASN A 348 16.00 2.36 3.92
CA ASN A 348 14.75 1.68 4.24
C ASN A 348 13.53 2.61 4.07
N THR A 349 13.35 3.08 2.84
CA THR A 349 12.18 3.87 2.42
C THR A 349 11.18 2.96 1.74
N PHE A 350 9.90 3.05 2.12
CA PHE A 350 8.81 2.40 1.40
C PHE A 350 8.39 3.31 0.23
N SER A 351 8.47 2.81 -0.99
CA SER A 351 8.37 3.64 -2.20
C SER A 351 7.72 2.92 -3.37
N ALA A 352 7.03 3.67 -4.22
CA ALA A 352 6.57 3.23 -5.53
C ALA A 352 7.41 3.92 -6.63
N LYS A 353 8.30 3.17 -7.31
CA LYS A 353 9.15 3.65 -8.42
C LYS A 353 9.81 5.02 -8.18
N GLY A 354 10.50 5.15 -7.05
CA GLY A 354 11.22 6.38 -6.68
C GLY A 354 10.38 7.40 -5.91
N PHE A 355 9.05 7.28 -5.90
CA PHE A 355 8.19 8.09 -5.03
C PHE A 355 8.11 7.48 -3.64
N ASN A 356 8.59 8.20 -2.63
CA ASN A 356 8.42 7.79 -1.24
C ASN A 356 6.94 7.85 -0.87
N VAL A 357 6.39 6.76 -0.35
CA VAL A 357 5.00 6.72 0.12
C VAL A 357 5.01 7.22 1.56
N ASP A 358 5.07 8.53 1.74
CA ASP A 358 5.14 9.16 3.06
C ASP A 358 4.17 10.34 3.21
N ALA A 359 4.16 10.96 4.39
CA ALA A 359 3.29 12.10 4.67
C ALA A 359 3.57 13.29 3.75
N THR A 360 4.81 13.43 3.26
CA THR A 360 5.19 14.47 2.29
C THR A 360 4.54 14.22 0.95
N PHE A 361 4.49 12.96 0.50
CA PHE A 361 3.74 12.60 -0.70
C PHE A 361 2.26 12.96 -0.57
N LEU A 362 1.62 12.61 0.55
CA LEU A 362 0.22 12.96 0.79
C LEU A 362 0.00 14.49 0.78
N ALA A 363 0.86 15.24 1.48
CA ALA A 363 0.79 16.70 1.51
C ALA A 363 1.03 17.32 0.13
N THR A 364 1.98 16.80 -0.64
CA THR A 364 2.30 17.31 -1.98
C THR A 364 1.14 17.04 -2.94
N VAL A 365 0.60 15.82 -2.93
CA VAL A 365 -0.52 15.46 -3.80
C VAL A 365 -1.77 16.24 -3.40
N SER A 366 -2.04 16.41 -2.09
CA SER A 366 -3.16 17.23 -1.61
C SER A 366 -3.00 18.71 -1.97
N ASN A 367 -1.80 19.27 -1.86
CA ASN A 367 -1.61 20.70 -2.10
C ASN A 367 -1.55 21.03 -3.60
N ARG A 368 -1.06 20.10 -4.44
CA ARG A 368 -0.84 20.36 -5.87
C ARG A 368 -1.89 19.77 -6.78
N SER A 369 -2.44 18.61 -6.48
CA SER A 369 -3.28 17.87 -7.44
C SER A 369 -4.74 18.28 -7.38
N PHE A 370 -5.26 18.65 -6.19
CA PHE A 370 -6.61 19.19 -6.09
C PHE A 370 -6.78 20.48 -6.91
N PRO A 371 -5.87 21.47 -6.84
CA PRO A 371 -5.97 22.66 -7.71
C PRO A 371 -5.72 22.36 -9.20
N LEU A 372 -4.72 21.54 -9.55
CA LEU A 372 -4.37 21.24 -10.95
C LEU A 372 -5.44 20.44 -11.68
N ILE A 373 -6.07 19.48 -11.01
CA ILE A 373 -7.16 18.69 -11.61
C ILE A 373 -8.39 19.58 -11.79
N ILE A 374 -8.69 20.47 -10.83
CA ILE A 374 -9.72 21.49 -10.98
C ILE A 374 -9.39 22.43 -12.15
N GLU A 375 -8.15 22.90 -12.30
CA GLU A 375 -7.74 23.77 -13.41
C GLU A 375 -7.80 23.07 -14.77
N ILE A 376 -7.26 21.85 -14.91
CA ILE A 376 -7.33 21.07 -16.15
C ILE A 376 -8.79 20.79 -16.51
N TYR A 377 -9.63 20.51 -15.51
CA TYR A 377 -11.04 20.25 -15.69
C TYR A 377 -11.83 21.52 -16.08
N LEU A 378 -11.48 22.68 -15.52
CA LEU A 378 -12.01 23.99 -15.93
C LEU A 378 -11.59 24.36 -17.36
N VAL A 379 -10.35 24.06 -17.73
CA VAL A 379 -9.82 24.27 -19.08
C VAL A 379 -10.55 23.36 -20.08
N CYS A 380 -10.73 22.07 -19.77
CA CYS A 380 -11.54 21.16 -20.59
C CYS A 380 -13.00 21.62 -20.72
N ASN A 381 -13.62 22.11 -19.63
CA ASN A 381 -14.95 22.74 -19.66
C ASN A 381 -14.99 23.94 -20.63
N TYR A 382 -13.99 24.84 -20.55
CA TYR A 382 -13.90 26.02 -21.39
C TYR A 382 -13.76 25.67 -22.88
N PHE A 383 -12.95 24.66 -23.21
CA PHE A 383 -12.78 24.19 -24.59
C PHE A 383 -14.05 23.52 -25.16
N ILE A 384 -14.83 22.81 -24.35
CA ILE A 384 -16.07 22.16 -24.79
C ILE A 384 -17.21 23.18 -24.94
N LEU A 385 -17.32 24.15 -24.03
CA LEU A 385 -18.24 25.29 -24.17
C LEU A 385 -17.97 26.13 -25.43
N LEU A 386 -16.70 26.31 -25.80
CA LEU A 386 -16.31 26.95 -27.06
C LEU A 386 -16.61 26.08 -28.30
N SER A 387 -16.59 24.75 -28.16
CA SER A 387 -16.93 23.83 -29.25
C SER A 387 -18.44 23.76 -29.52
N ASP A 388 -19.29 24.17 -28.58
CA ASP A 388 -20.74 24.18 -28.71
C ASP A 388 -21.31 25.53 -29.21
N GLY A 389 -20.42 26.50 -29.51
CA GLY A 389 -20.77 27.80 -30.10
C GLY A 389 -20.34 27.88 -31.56
N GLY A 390 -21.29 28.11 -32.48
CA GLY A 390 -21.10 28.21 -33.93
C GLY A 390 -20.26 29.40 -34.45
N TYR A 391 -19.14 29.74 -33.82
CA TYR A 391 -18.19 30.74 -34.30
C TYR A 391 -16.77 30.17 -34.29
N ASN A 392 -16.25 29.92 -35.49
CA ASN A 392 -14.86 29.58 -35.76
C ASN A 392 -13.94 30.72 -35.29
N TYR A 393 -13.37 30.60 -34.09
CA TYR A 393 -12.16 31.33 -33.73
C TYR A 393 -10.97 30.38 -33.86
N TYR A 394 -10.10 30.67 -34.82
CA TYR A 394 -8.80 30.02 -34.95
C TYR A 394 -7.94 30.44 -33.75
N ILE A 395 -7.90 29.61 -32.71
CA ILE A 395 -6.97 29.78 -31.60
C ILE A 395 -5.74 28.91 -31.86
N TYR A 396 -4.59 29.57 -32.04
CA TYR A 396 -3.29 28.91 -32.13
C TYR A 396 -2.90 28.42 -30.73
N ILE A 397 -2.98 27.11 -30.49
CA ILE A 397 -2.50 26.49 -29.26
C ILE A 397 -0.97 26.48 -29.29
N ASN A 398 -0.34 27.18 -28.34
CA ASN A 398 1.09 27.03 -28.12
C ASN A 398 1.35 25.76 -27.30
N PHE A 399 1.51 24.63 -28.00
CA PHE A 399 1.86 23.33 -27.40
C PHE A 399 3.14 23.37 -26.56
N VAL A 400 3.99 24.39 -26.72
CA VAL A 400 5.20 24.57 -25.91
C VAL A 400 4.85 24.80 -24.44
N THR A 401 3.77 25.51 -24.09
CA THR A 401 3.41 25.77 -22.69
C THR A 401 2.92 24.52 -21.96
N ILE A 402 2.14 23.67 -22.64
CA ILE A 402 1.66 22.39 -22.11
C ILE A 402 2.83 21.41 -21.97
N LEU A 403 3.72 21.34 -22.97
CA LEU A 403 4.92 20.49 -22.91
C LEU A 403 5.94 20.98 -21.87
N TYR A 404 6.07 22.29 -21.64
CA TYR A 404 6.93 22.83 -20.59
C TYR A 404 6.47 22.37 -19.19
N HIS A 405 5.16 22.25 -18.97
CA HIS A 405 4.62 21.76 -17.68
C HIS A 405 4.56 20.23 -17.57
N VAL A 406 4.41 19.50 -18.67
CA VAL A 406 4.56 18.02 -18.68
C VAL A 406 6.03 17.60 -18.48
N SER A 407 6.99 18.43 -18.91
CA SER A 407 8.42 18.22 -18.63
C SER A 407 8.79 18.36 -17.14
N PHE A 408 7.87 18.87 -16.30
CA PHE A 408 8.01 19.04 -14.86
C PHE A 408 7.69 17.77 -14.03
N LEU A 409 7.30 16.67 -14.69
CA LEU A 409 7.12 15.35 -14.07
C LEU A 409 8.42 14.52 -14.02
N ARG A 410 9.60 15.15 -14.19
CA ARG A 410 10.90 14.51 -14.03
C ARG A 410 11.54 14.81 -12.68
#